data_AF-A0A924N6I4-F1
#
_entry.id   AF-A0A924N6I4-F1
#
_cell.length_a   1.000
_cell.length_b   1.000
_cell.length_c   1.000
_cell.angle_alpha   90.00
_cell.angle_beta   90.00
_cell.angle_gamma   90.00
#
_symmetry.space_group_name_H-M   'P 1'
#
loop_
_entity.id
_entity.type
_entity.pdbx_description
1 polymer ?
#
loop_
_entity_poly.entity_id
_entity_poly.type
_entity_poly.pdbx_seq_one_letter_code
_entity_poly.pdbx_strand_id
1 'polypeptide(L)'
;MSELRRTQDGTAAPVKGPLDRLGQALKPEDGVIEIPGIRQSDLEPYVGLRYLSKLFKLMGVILALLLIAEVVTGVMAQGGAAVPTLLGEASRLIVLAGLLWGVGDLAILLIDVGHDVRAARILLARQTRALHGPSVETQIPGAPREEIPRAPRA
;
A
#
# COMPACT_ATOMS: atom_id res chain seq x y z
N MET A 1 -26.18 61.72 -2.07
CA MET A 1 -26.14 60.45 -2.83
C MET A 1 -24.83 59.76 -2.49
N SER A 2 -24.57 59.07 -1.38
CA SER A 2 -25.35 58.23 -0.44
C SER A 2 -25.94 56.96 -1.04
N GLU A 3 -25.11 55.89 -1.11
CA GLU A 3 -25.46 54.47 -0.89
C GLU A 3 -24.20 53.79 -0.30
N LEU A 4 -24.09 53.41 0.98
CA LEU A 4 -24.67 52.29 1.76
C LEU A 4 -24.11 50.87 1.46
N ARG A 5 -22.94 50.60 2.07
CA ARG A 5 -22.61 49.52 3.06
C ARG A 5 -23.20 48.10 2.88
N ARG A 6 -22.31 47.11 2.71
CA ARG A 6 -22.42 45.72 3.26
C ARG A 6 -21.03 45.04 3.18
N THR A 7 -20.15 45.13 4.18
CA THR A 7 -19.89 44.17 5.28
C THR A 7 -19.95 42.68 4.93
N GLN A 8 -18.79 42.02 4.93
CA GLN A 8 -18.58 40.61 5.30
C GLN A 8 -17.07 40.44 5.56
N ASP A 9 -16.59 40.63 6.79
CA ASP A 9 -16.38 39.57 7.79
C ASP A 9 -16.11 38.20 7.18
N GLY A 10 -14.82 37.93 6.95
CA GLY A 10 -14.27 36.60 6.70
C GLY A 10 -13.46 36.15 7.91
N THR A 11 -14.14 35.47 8.83
CA THR A 11 -13.58 34.75 9.97
C THR A 11 -12.45 33.82 9.52
N ALA A 12 -11.22 34.06 10.02
CA ALA A 12 -10.09 33.17 9.79
C ALA A 12 -10.34 31.82 10.50
N ALA A 13 -10.46 30.76 9.69
CA ALA A 13 -10.61 29.37 10.13
C ALA A 13 -9.33 28.83 10.79
N PRO A 14 -9.43 27.80 11.67
CA PRO A 14 -8.34 27.35 12.53
C PRO A 14 -7.22 26.61 11.78
N VAL A 15 -6.04 26.67 12.40
CA VAL A 15 -4.72 26.22 11.91
C VAL A 15 -4.73 24.81 11.33
N LYS A 16 -4.37 24.74 10.04
CA LYS A 16 -4.17 23.55 9.21
C LYS A 16 -2.93 22.78 9.68
N GLY A 17 -3.05 21.45 9.79
CA GLY A 17 -2.03 20.51 10.30
C GLY A 17 -0.66 20.53 9.57
N PRO A 18 0.26 19.61 9.93
CA PRO A 18 1.67 19.66 9.52
C PRO A 18 1.82 19.94 8.03
N LEU A 19 2.52 21.02 7.68
CA LEU A 19 2.61 21.49 6.30
C LEU A 19 3.84 20.89 5.61
N ASP A 20 3.69 20.43 4.36
CA ASP A 20 4.82 20.08 3.48
C ASP A 20 5.70 21.32 3.17
N ARG A 21 6.87 21.14 2.55
CA ARG A 21 7.84 22.22 2.18
C ARG A 21 7.22 23.34 1.32
N LEU A 22 6.05 23.09 0.74
CA LEU A 22 5.22 24.00 -0.06
C LEU A 22 4.02 24.61 0.69
N GLY A 23 3.86 24.34 2.00
CA GLY A 23 2.84 24.99 2.84
C GLY A 23 1.45 24.32 2.82
N GLN A 24 1.37 23.00 2.62
CA GLN A 24 0.09 22.27 2.50
C GLN A 24 -0.13 21.26 3.64
N ALA A 25 -1.32 21.26 4.26
CA ALA A 25 -1.62 20.43 5.43
C ALA A 25 -1.73 18.94 5.10
N LEU A 26 -0.83 18.17 5.69
CA LEU A 26 -0.81 16.73 5.66
C LEU A 26 -1.96 16.20 6.52
N LYS A 27 -2.94 15.58 5.86
CA LYS A 27 -4.00 14.81 6.51
C LYS A 27 -3.55 13.34 6.46
N PRO A 28 -3.15 12.72 7.59
CA PRO A 28 -2.51 11.42 7.54
C PRO A 28 -3.52 10.32 7.86
N GLU A 29 -4.50 10.06 6.99
CA GLU A 29 -5.29 8.83 7.10
C GLU A 29 -5.68 8.37 5.69
N ASP A 30 -5.40 7.10 5.40
CA ASP A 30 -5.80 6.35 4.21
C ASP A 30 -5.25 6.78 2.83
N GLY A 31 -3.92 6.65 2.71
CA GLY A 31 -3.27 5.96 1.60
C GLY A 31 -3.69 6.28 0.17
N VAL A 32 -3.09 7.31 -0.41
CA VAL A 32 -2.56 7.29 -1.79
C VAL A 32 -1.34 8.22 -1.80
N ILE A 33 -0.15 7.67 -1.99
CA ILE A 33 1.03 8.48 -2.29
C ILE A 33 1.03 8.67 -3.80
N GLU A 34 0.50 9.80 -4.28
CA GLU A 34 0.57 10.16 -5.70
C GLU A 34 1.96 10.72 -6.00
N ILE A 35 2.85 9.87 -6.51
CA ILE A 35 4.15 10.29 -7.04
C ILE A 35 3.92 10.83 -8.46
N PRO A 36 4.22 12.11 -8.75
CA PRO A 36 3.98 12.69 -10.08
C PRO A 36 4.77 11.96 -11.17
N GLY A 37 4.08 11.45 -12.19
CA GLY A 37 4.70 10.87 -13.40
C GLY A 37 4.65 9.35 -13.53
N ILE A 38 4.11 8.62 -12.55
CA ILE A 38 3.93 7.16 -12.62
C ILE A 38 2.44 6.87 -12.76
N ARG A 39 2.04 6.20 -13.86
CA ARG A 39 0.65 5.77 -14.03
C ARG A 39 0.31 4.79 -12.91
N GLN A 40 -0.78 5.05 -12.17
CA GLN A 40 -1.23 4.13 -11.11
C GLN A 40 -1.56 2.72 -11.62
N SER A 41 -1.75 2.54 -12.93
CA SER A 41 -1.88 1.23 -13.58
C SER A 41 -0.59 0.42 -13.67
N ASP A 42 0.59 1.05 -13.54
CA ASP A 42 1.90 0.39 -13.43
C ASP A 42 2.27 0.01 -11.98
N LEU A 43 1.54 0.56 -11.00
CA LEU A 43 1.52 0.01 -9.63
C LEU A 43 0.67 -1.26 -9.70
N GLU A 44 1.30 -2.43 -9.64
CA GLU A 44 0.53 -3.66 -9.43
C GLU A 44 -0.30 -3.46 -8.16
N PRO A 45 -1.65 -3.53 -8.25
CA PRO A 45 -2.47 -3.24 -7.11
C PRO A 45 -2.34 -4.41 -6.12
N TYR A 46 -1.43 -4.32 -5.15
CA TYR A 46 -1.36 -5.24 -3.99
C TYR A 46 -2.60 -5.15 -3.07
N VAL A 47 -3.68 -4.53 -3.56
CA VAL A 47 -4.95 -4.34 -2.87
C VAL A 47 -5.54 -5.68 -2.47
N GLY A 48 -5.38 -6.74 -3.28
CA GLY A 48 -5.81 -8.10 -2.94
C GLY A 48 -5.11 -8.65 -1.69
N LEU A 49 -3.78 -8.49 -1.60
CA LEU A 49 -2.99 -8.93 -0.45
C LEU A 49 -3.30 -8.10 0.82
N ARG A 50 -3.60 -6.81 0.64
CA ARG A 50 -4.02 -5.93 1.73
C ARG A 50 -5.40 -6.28 2.27
N TYR A 51 -6.35 -6.67 1.41
CA TYR A 51 -7.63 -7.21 1.86
C TYR A 51 -7.47 -8.56 2.55
N LEU A 52 -6.58 -9.42 2.06
CA LEU A 52 -6.30 -10.71 2.68
C LEU A 52 -5.75 -10.55 4.11
N SER A 53 -4.83 -9.59 4.33
CA SER A 53 -4.36 -9.23 5.68
C SER A 53 -5.51 -8.82 6.61
N LYS A 54 -6.39 -7.92 6.13
CA LYS A 54 -7.56 -7.47 6.88
C LYS A 54 -8.50 -8.62 7.21
N LEU A 55 -8.69 -9.55 6.28
CA LEU A 55 -9.54 -10.72 6.48
C LEU A 55 -8.98 -11.65 7.57
N PHE A 56 -7.67 -11.93 7.54
CA PHE A 56 -7.03 -12.74 8.58
C PHE A 56 -7.06 -12.06 9.95
N LYS A 57 -6.79 -10.76 10.03
CA LYS A 57 -6.92 -9.99 11.28
C LYS A 57 -8.36 -10.02 11.80
N LEU A 58 -9.36 -9.84 10.93
CA LEU A 58 -10.78 -9.93 11.28
C LEU A 58 -11.15 -11.30 11.83
N MET A 59 -10.72 -12.38 11.17
CA MET A 59 -10.98 -13.73 11.66
C MET A 59 -10.30 -14.00 13.00
N GLY A 60 -9.10 -13.45 13.23
CA GLY A 60 -8.42 -13.52 14.53
C GLY A 60 -9.22 -12.84 15.64
N VAL A 61 -9.81 -11.67 15.36
CA VAL A 61 -10.73 -10.99 16.29
C VAL A 61 -11.97 -11.83 16.55
N ILE A 62 -12.58 -12.39 15.50
CA ILE A 62 -13.76 -13.26 15.63
C ILE A 62 -13.44 -14.47 16.52
N LEU A 63 -12.28 -15.11 16.33
CA LEU A 63 -11.86 -16.23 17.18
C LEU A 63 -11.63 -15.80 18.64
N ALA A 64 -11.07 -14.62 18.89
CA ALA A 64 -10.92 -14.10 20.24
C ALA A 64 -12.27 -13.81 20.90
N LEU A 65 -13.24 -13.27 20.15
CA LEU A 65 -14.61 -13.07 20.63
C LEU A 65 -15.31 -14.40 20.92
N LEU A 66 -15.16 -15.39 20.04
CA LEU A 66 -15.66 -16.75 20.25
C LEU A 66 -15.05 -17.39 21.50
N LEU A 67 -13.75 -17.23 21.72
CA LEU A 67 -13.08 -17.71 22.92
C LEU A 67 -13.69 -17.10 24.19
N ILE A 68 -13.93 -15.79 24.20
CA ILE A 68 -14.57 -15.13 25.35
C ILE A 68 -15.97 -15.69 25.56
N ALA A 69 -16.74 -15.88 24.48
CA ALA A 69 -18.06 -16.47 24.55
C ALA A 69 -18.02 -17.88 25.14
N GLU A 70 -17.12 -18.74 24.66
CA GLU A 70 -16.90 -20.12 25.13
C GLU A 70 -16.59 -20.18 26.64
N VAL A 71 -15.71 -19.29 27.11
CA VAL A 71 -15.36 -19.23 28.54
C VAL A 71 -16.58 -18.83 29.37
N VAL A 72 -17.33 -17.81 28.95
CA VAL A 72 -18.52 -17.36 29.69
C VAL A 72 -19.60 -18.46 29.69
N THR A 73 -19.90 -19.07 28.54
CA THR A 73 -20.92 -20.12 28.45
C THR A 73 -20.51 -21.37 29.22
N GLY A 74 -19.25 -21.81 29.10
CA GLY A 74 -18.73 -22.98 29.82
C GLY A 74 -18.78 -22.81 31.34
N VAL A 75 -18.39 -21.64 31.84
CA VAL A 75 -18.46 -21.32 33.28
C VAL A 75 -19.93 -21.23 33.74
N MET A 76 -20.82 -20.62 32.96
CA MET A 76 -22.24 -20.49 33.34
C MET A 76 -22.98 -21.84 33.33
N ALA A 77 -22.63 -22.74 32.40
CA ALA A 77 -23.32 -24.02 32.25
C ALA A 77 -22.82 -25.11 33.22
N GLN A 78 -21.50 -25.16 33.45
CA GLN A 78 -20.85 -26.29 34.13
C GLN A 78 -19.96 -25.86 35.31
N GLY A 79 -19.78 -24.56 35.52
CA GLY A 79 -19.01 -24.01 36.64
C GLY A 79 -17.56 -24.52 36.65
N GLY A 80 -17.09 -24.93 37.83
CA GLY A 80 -15.72 -25.40 38.04
C GLY A 80 -15.38 -26.70 37.30
N ALA A 81 -16.38 -27.49 36.89
CA ALA A 81 -16.15 -28.74 36.16
C ALA A 81 -15.66 -28.50 34.72
N ALA A 82 -15.92 -27.31 34.15
CA ALA A 82 -15.47 -26.94 32.81
C ALA A 82 -14.02 -26.45 32.74
N VAL A 83 -13.36 -26.22 33.88
CA VAL A 83 -11.99 -25.66 33.91
C VAL A 83 -10.98 -26.45 33.07
N PRO A 84 -10.86 -27.79 33.19
CA PRO A 84 -9.86 -28.54 32.40
C PRO A 84 -10.15 -28.54 30.90
N THR A 85 -11.42 -28.61 30.49
CA THR A 85 -11.81 -28.57 29.07
C THR A 85 -11.60 -27.19 28.48
N LEU A 86 -12.06 -26.13 29.18
CA LEU A 86 -11.88 -24.75 28.78
C LEU A 86 -10.40 -24.38 28.62
N LEU A 87 -9.51 -24.86 29.51
CA LEU A 87 -8.08 -24.63 29.36
C LEU A 87 -7.51 -25.24 28.06
N GLY A 88 -7.90 -26.46 27.74
CA GLY A 88 -7.48 -27.14 26.51
C GLY A 88 -7.97 -26.42 25.27
N GLU A 89 -9.26 -26.10 25.21
CA GLU A 89 -9.87 -25.41 24.07
C GLU A 89 -9.39 -23.97 23.93
N ALA A 90 -9.30 -23.23 25.05
CA ALA A 90 -8.78 -21.88 25.07
C ALA A 90 -7.36 -21.81 24.55
N SER A 91 -6.48 -22.74 24.96
CA SER A 91 -5.10 -22.76 24.48
C SER A 91 -5.04 -22.88 22.95
N ARG A 92 -5.85 -23.77 22.36
CA ARG A 92 -5.93 -23.97 20.92
C ARG A 92 -6.49 -22.74 20.21
N LEU A 93 -7.56 -22.13 20.73
CA LEU A 93 -8.16 -20.93 20.15
C LEU A 93 -7.21 -19.73 20.22
N ILE A 94 -6.48 -19.54 21.33
CA ILE A 94 -5.46 -18.49 21.49
C ILE A 94 -4.35 -18.67 20.45
N VAL A 95 -3.83 -19.89 20.30
CA VAL A 95 -2.78 -20.18 19.32
C VAL A 95 -3.28 -19.92 17.89
N LEU A 96 -4.49 -20.38 17.55
CA LEU A 96 -5.07 -20.14 16.22
C LEU A 96 -5.32 -18.66 15.96
N ALA A 97 -5.86 -17.92 16.93
CA ALA A 97 -6.10 -16.49 16.81
C ALA A 97 -4.79 -15.70 16.64
N GLY A 98 -3.78 -16.02 17.46
CA GLY A 98 -2.45 -15.41 17.38
C GLY A 98 -1.74 -15.71 16.06
N LEU A 99 -1.81 -16.97 15.59
CA LEU A 99 -1.27 -17.36 14.29
C LEU A 99 -1.94 -16.56 13.16
N LEU A 100 -3.27 -16.45 13.19
CA LEU A 100 -4.03 -15.76 12.15
C LEU A 100 -3.72 -14.26 12.15
N TRP A 101 -3.59 -13.66 13.33
CA TRP A 101 -3.15 -12.28 13.48
C TRP A 101 -1.75 -12.06 12.91
N GLY A 102 -0.81 -12.95 13.25
CA GLY A 102 0.57 -12.92 12.76
C GLY A 102 0.66 -13.09 11.25
N VAL A 103 -0.12 -13.99 10.66
CA VAL A 103 -0.20 -14.15 9.19
C VAL A 103 -0.77 -12.91 8.53
N GLY A 104 -1.77 -12.27 9.15
CA GLY A 104 -2.28 -10.99 8.68
C GLY A 104 -1.21 -9.89 8.70
N ASP A 105 -0.36 -9.86 9.72
CA ASP A 105 0.75 -8.90 9.82
C ASP A 105 1.86 -9.20 8.81
N LEU A 106 2.23 -10.48 8.67
CA LEU A 106 3.18 -10.96 7.68
C LEU A 106 2.75 -10.63 6.25
N ALA A 107 1.45 -10.70 5.95
CA ALA A 107 0.92 -10.34 4.64
C ALA A 107 1.16 -8.86 4.29
N ILE A 108 1.15 -7.95 5.27
CA ILE A 108 1.47 -6.53 5.05
C ILE A 108 2.98 -6.39 4.80
N LEU A 109 3.81 -7.02 5.63
CA LEU A 109 5.27 -7.01 5.45
C LEU A 109 5.69 -7.54 4.07
N LEU A 110 4.99 -8.56 3.55
CA LEU A 110 5.27 -9.12 2.24
C LEU A 110 4.97 -8.14 1.10
N ILE A 111 4.01 -7.21 1.29
CA ILE A 111 3.74 -6.13 0.33
C ILE A 111 4.93 -5.16 0.29
N ASP A 112 5.45 -4.77 1.46
CA ASP A 112 6.59 -3.86 1.56
C ASP A 112 7.84 -4.47 0.89
N VAL A 113 8.11 -5.75 1.15
CA VAL A 113 9.20 -6.50 0.48
C VAL A 113 9.00 -6.54 -1.04
N GLY A 114 7.77 -6.67 -1.52
CA GLY A 114 7.47 -6.62 -2.96
C GLY A 114 7.90 -5.31 -3.61
N HIS A 115 7.74 -4.18 -2.90
CA HIS A 115 8.22 -2.88 -3.35
C HIS A 115 9.74 -2.80 -3.37
N ASP A 116 10.41 -3.27 -2.32
CA ASP A 116 11.87 -3.25 -2.19
C ASP A 116 12.55 -4.10 -3.28
N VAL A 117 12.02 -5.30 -3.56
CA VAL A 117 12.53 -6.17 -4.62
C VAL A 117 12.37 -5.51 -5.99
N ARG A 118 11.26 -4.82 -6.23
CA ARG A 118 11.05 -4.06 -7.48
C ARG A 118 12.05 -2.92 -7.61
N ALA A 119 12.27 -2.16 -6.53
CA ALA A 119 13.26 -1.09 -6.50
C ALA A 119 14.68 -1.64 -6.79
N ALA A 120 15.05 -2.76 -6.16
CA ALA A 120 16.32 -3.43 -6.40
C ALA A 120 16.51 -3.86 -7.86
N ARG A 121 15.46 -4.41 -8.50
CA ARG A 121 15.51 -4.79 -9.94
C ARG A 121 15.73 -3.57 -10.84
N ILE A 122 15.09 -2.44 -10.55
CA ILE A 122 15.26 -1.20 -11.33
C ILE A 122 16.67 -0.64 -11.15
N LEU A 123 17.20 -0.64 -9.92
CA LEU A 123 18.56 -0.17 -9.62
C LEU A 123 19.61 -1.04 -10.31
N LEU A 124 19.46 -2.37 -10.24
CA LEU A 124 20.35 -3.31 -10.90
C LEU A 124 20.32 -3.10 -12.43
N ALA A 125 19.14 -2.97 -13.04
CA ALA A 125 19.02 -2.69 -14.47
C ALA A 125 19.73 -1.39 -14.88
N ARG A 126 19.64 -0.34 -14.05
CA ARG A 126 20.36 0.92 -14.28
C ARG A 126 21.88 0.76 -14.15
N GLN A 127 22.36 0.03 -13.13
CA GLN A 127 23.78 -0.26 -12.96
C GLN A 127 24.33 -1.09 -14.12
N THR A 128 23.63 -2.14 -14.54
CA THR A 128 24.04 -2.98 -15.68
C THR A 128 24.11 -2.16 -16.96
N ARG A 129 23.13 -1.27 -17.22
CA ARG A 129 23.15 -0.36 -18.38
C ARG A 129 24.31 0.65 -18.31
N ALA A 130 24.62 1.19 -17.14
CA ALA A 130 25.75 2.10 -16.96
C ALA A 130 27.10 1.40 -17.18
N LEU A 131 27.23 0.14 -16.76
CA LEU A 131 28.44 -0.67 -16.90
C LEU A 131 28.66 -1.18 -18.33
N HIS A 132 27.59 -1.56 -19.05
CA HIS A 132 27.70 -2.04 -20.43
C HIS A 132 27.63 -0.91 -21.46
N GLY A 133 27.38 0.34 -21.02
CA GLY A 133 27.17 1.50 -21.88
C GLY A 133 25.99 1.30 -22.84
N PRO A 134 25.52 2.35 -23.53
CA PRO A 134 24.91 2.11 -24.83
C PRO A 134 26.00 1.46 -25.69
N SER A 135 25.79 0.23 -26.16
CA SER A 135 26.45 -0.17 -27.40
C SER A 135 26.01 0.86 -28.43
N VAL A 136 26.90 1.79 -28.73
CA VAL A 136 26.76 2.79 -29.79
C VAL A 136 26.80 2.01 -31.11
N GLU A 137 25.70 1.35 -31.44
CA GLU A 137 25.54 0.59 -32.67
C GLU A 137 24.10 0.71 -33.17
N THR A 138 23.59 1.95 -33.26
CA THR A 138 22.51 2.29 -34.21
C THR A 138 22.58 3.73 -34.70
N GLN A 139 23.73 4.38 -34.66
CA GLN A 139 23.90 5.60 -35.44
C GLN A 139 25.33 5.69 -35.89
N ILE A 140 25.59 5.21 -37.11
CA ILE A 140 26.77 5.62 -37.88
C ILE A 140 26.53 7.09 -38.25
N PRO A 141 27.20 8.07 -37.64
CA PRO A 141 27.12 9.45 -38.08
C PRO A 141 28.01 9.54 -39.32
N GLY A 142 27.39 9.50 -40.51
CA GLY A 142 28.10 9.55 -41.79
C GLY A 142 27.86 8.38 -42.73
N ALA A 143 26.84 7.52 -42.52
CA ALA A 143 26.39 6.67 -43.61
C ALA A 143 25.91 7.57 -44.77
N PRO A 144 26.49 7.46 -45.98
CA PRO A 144 26.00 8.19 -47.14
C PRO A 144 24.50 7.91 -47.25
N ARG A 145 23.68 8.96 -47.33
CA ARG A 145 22.33 8.77 -47.85
C ARG A 145 22.53 8.26 -49.26
N GLU A 146 22.29 6.99 -49.51
CA GLU A 146 22.01 6.53 -50.87
C GLU A 146 20.77 7.31 -51.31
N GLU A 147 21.01 8.42 -52.01
CA GLU A 147 20.01 9.08 -52.83
C GLU A 147 19.56 8.05 -53.85
N ILE A 148 18.46 7.37 -53.56
CA ILE A 148 17.74 6.57 -54.54
C ILE A 148 17.39 7.53 -55.69
N PRO A 149 17.95 7.37 -56.90
CA PRO A 149 17.66 8.26 -58.00
C PRO A 149 16.17 8.17 -58.32
N ARG A 150 15.43 9.27 -58.15
CA ARG A 150 14.07 9.36 -58.67
C ARG A 150 14.16 9.20 -60.19
N ALA A 151 13.65 8.08 -60.70
CA ALA A 151 13.51 7.87 -62.13
C ALA A 151 12.73 9.04 -62.76
N PRO A 152 13.18 9.58 -63.91
CA PRO A 152 12.45 10.63 -64.60
C PRO A 152 11.10 10.06 -65.04
N ARG A 153 10.03 10.76 -64.68
CA ARG A 153 8.71 10.51 -65.27
C ARG A 153 8.79 10.90 -66.74
N ALA A 154 8.64 9.92 -67.62
CA ALA A 154 8.27 10.10 -69.01
C ALA A 154 6.84 9.57 -69.19
#